data_AF-A0A2V7K9N8-F1
#
_entry.id   AF-A0A2V7K9N8-F1
#
_cell.length_a   1.000
_cell.length_b   1.000
_cell.length_c   1.000
_cell.angle_alpha   90.00
_cell.angle_beta   90.00
_cell.angle_gamma   90.00
#
_symmetry.space_group_name_H-M   'P 1'
#
loop_
_entity.id
_entity.type
_entity.pdbx_description
1 polymer ?
#
loop_
_entity_poly.entity_id
_entity_poly.type
_entity_poly.pdbx_seq_one_letter_code
_entity_poly.pdbx_strand_id
1 'polypeptide(L)'
;MTAFSLLLLAALQQPAPAAAARLPVGTADTSPFRRLALPAPTLLREGSGLPGPRYWQQRADYGIRASLDTATHTITGHETIRYTNNSPDTLRYLWLQVDQNIYRTDSRGAAINPTDARFAGAGFV
;
A
#
# COMPACT_ATOMS: atom_id res chain seq x y z
N MET A 1 -39.65 -28.13 -68.97
CA MET A 1 -38.25 -28.00 -69.43
C MET A 1 -37.65 -26.89 -68.57
N THR A 2 -36.70 -27.06 -67.65
CA THR A 2 -35.58 -28.01 -67.46
C THR A 2 -35.20 -27.93 -65.97
N ALA A 3 -35.22 -29.06 -65.26
CA ALA A 3 -34.05 -29.80 -64.78
C ALA A 3 -33.46 -29.25 -63.45
N PHE A 4 -33.89 -29.89 -62.38
CA PHE A 4 -33.37 -29.86 -61.02
C PHE A 4 -31.97 -30.51 -61.00
N SER A 5 -30.96 -29.85 -60.46
CA SER A 5 -29.66 -30.46 -60.16
C SER A 5 -29.34 -30.27 -58.68
N LEU A 6 -29.56 -31.33 -57.91
CA LEU A 6 -28.98 -31.53 -56.59
C LEU A 6 -27.49 -31.82 -56.78
N LEU A 7 -26.62 -30.97 -56.23
CA LEU A 7 -25.22 -31.31 -56.04
C LEU A 7 -24.99 -31.55 -54.54
N LEU A 8 -24.83 -32.82 -54.19
CA LEU A 8 -24.46 -33.30 -52.86
C LEU A 8 -22.94 -33.12 -52.71
N LEU A 9 -22.49 -32.18 -51.88
CA LEU A 9 -21.07 -32.05 -51.53
C LEU A 9 -20.89 -32.43 -50.06
N ALA A 10 -20.21 -33.56 -49.85
CA ALA A 10 -19.90 -34.14 -48.56
C ALA A 10 -19.07 -33.15 -47.72
N ALA A 11 -19.53 -32.88 -46.49
CA ALA A 11 -18.75 -32.16 -45.51
C ALA A 11 -17.54 -33.02 -45.09
N LEU A 12 -16.33 -32.58 -45.41
CA LEU A 12 -15.12 -33.09 -44.78
C LEU A 12 -15.17 -32.72 -43.29
N GLN A 13 -15.54 -33.67 -42.43
CA GLN A 13 -15.31 -33.56 -40.99
C GLN A 13 -13.81 -33.51 -40.76
N GLN A 14 -13.26 -32.31 -40.55
CA GLN A 14 -11.90 -32.15 -40.05
C GLN A 14 -11.82 -32.80 -38.66
N PRO A 15 -10.86 -33.70 -38.39
CA PRO A 15 -10.62 -34.14 -37.02
C PRO A 15 -10.24 -32.91 -36.20
N ALA A 16 -10.93 -32.69 -35.07
CA ALA A 16 -10.57 -31.63 -34.14
C ALA A 16 -9.07 -31.75 -33.82
N PRO A 17 -8.31 -30.63 -33.77
CA PRO A 17 -6.92 -30.70 -33.36
C PRO A 17 -6.88 -31.36 -31.97
N ALA A 18 -6.08 -32.42 -31.84
CA ALA A 18 -5.87 -33.08 -30.57
C ALA A 18 -5.47 -32.00 -29.55
N ALA A 19 -6.28 -31.82 -28.50
CA ALA A 19 -5.94 -30.92 -27.42
C ALA A 19 -4.59 -31.38 -26.87
N ALA A 20 -3.56 -30.53 -27.00
CA ALA A 20 -2.25 -30.83 -26.44
C ALA A 20 -2.44 -31.14 -24.96
N ALA A 21 -2.00 -32.32 -24.53
CA ALA A 21 -2.06 -32.72 -23.14
C ALA A 21 -1.37 -31.62 -22.31
N ARG A 22 -2.13 -30.97 -21.42
CA ARG A 22 -1.55 -30.04 -20.47
C ARG A 22 -0.59 -30.84 -19.62
N LEU A 23 0.71 -30.55 -19.74
CA LEU A 23 1.70 -31.10 -18.83
C LEU A 23 1.22 -30.82 -17.40
N PRO A 24 1.30 -31.81 -16.48
CA PRO A 24 0.98 -31.56 -15.08
C PRO A 24 1.77 -30.32 -14.62
N VAL A 25 1.11 -29.41 -13.90
CA VAL A 25 1.76 -28.24 -13.29
C VAL A 25 2.97 -28.76 -12.53
N GLY A 26 4.16 -28.52 -13.09
CA GLY A 26 5.41 -29.00 -12.53
C GLY A 26 5.54 -28.49 -11.10
N THR A 27 6.01 -29.36 -10.21
CA THR A 27 6.40 -29.04 -8.84
C THR A 27 7.08 -27.68 -8.81
N ALA A 28 6.58 -26.76 -7.97
CA ALA A 28 7.14 -25.42 -7.86
C ALA A 28 8.64 -25.51 -7.65
N ASP A 29 9.42 -24.91 -8.56
CA ASP A 29 10.87 -24.87 -8.48
C ASP A 29 11.29 -24.32 -7.11
N THR A 30 11.96 -25.13 -6.29
CA THR A 30 12.41 -24.75 -4.94
C THR A 30 13.83 -24.17 -4.95
N SER A 31 14.46 -24.07 -6.13
CA SER A 31 15.80 -23.51 -6.29
C SER A 31 15.90 -22.09 -5.72
N PRO A 32 17.01 -21.73 -5.06
CA PRO A 32 17.29 -20.34 -4.70
C PRO A 32 17.50 -19.45 -5.94
N PHE A 33 17.77 -20.03 -7.11
CA PHE A 33 17.95 -19.32 -8.38
C PHE A 33 16.72 -19.35 -9.29
N ARG A 34 15.57 -19.83 -8.79
CA ARG A 34 14.33 -19.82 -9.57
C ARG A 34 14.00 -18.40 -10.02
N ARG A 35 13.43 -18.25 -11.22
CA ARG A 35 12.89 -16.96 -11.65
C ARG A 35 11.77 -16.54 -10.71
N LEU A 36 11.90 -15.36 -10.12
CA LEU A 36 10.83 -14.79 -9.31
C LEU A 36 9.72 -14.30 -10.24
N ALA A 37 8.50 -14.79 -10.04
CA ALA A 37 7.32 -14.27 -10.72
C ALA A 37 7.00 -12.88 -10.16
N LEU A 38 7.53 -11.84 -10.82
CA LEU A 38 7.29 -10.45 -10.45
C LEU A 38 5.97 -9.94 -11.08
N PRO A 39 5.23 -9.06 -10.40
CA PRO A 39 4.06 -8.42 -10.98
C PRO A 39 4.43 -7.61 -12.23
N ALA A 40 3.51 -7.53 -13.18
CA ALA A 40 3.71 -6.73 -14.38
C ALA A 40 3.82 -5.22 -14.03
N PRO A 41 4.58 -4.43 -14.81
CA PRO A 41 4.63 -2.99 -14.68
C PRO A 41 3.22 -2.36 -14.71
N THR A 42 3.03 -1.30 -13.94
CA THR A 42 1.79 -0.51 -13.88
C THR A 42 2.09 0.97 -14.14
N LEU A 43 1.05 1.77 -14.37
CA LEU A 43 1.20 3.23 -14.54
C LEU A 43 1.74 3.95 -13.29
N LEU A 44 1.67 3.30 -12.12
CA LEU A 44 2.17 3.83 -10.86
C LEU A 44 3.59 3.34 -10.55
N ARG A 45 3.97 2.14 -11.01
CA ARG A 45 5.27 1.52 -10.72
C ARG A 45 5.73 0.66 -11.88
N GLU A 46 6.90 0.97 -12.42
CA GLU A 46 7.52 0.24 -13.52
C GLU A 46 8.10 -1.12 -13.05
N GLY A 47 8.41 -2.01 -14.01
CA GLY A 47 9.04 -3.31 -13.72
C GLY A 47 10.46 -3.19 -13.15
N SER A 48 11.09 -2.03 -13.32
CA SER A 48 12.36 -1.63 -12.70
C SER A 48 12.20 -1.24 -11.22
N GLY A 49 10.97 -1.06 -10.74
CA GLY A 49 10.67 -0.52 -9.42
C GLY A 49 10.60 1.01 -9.37
N LEU A 50 10.92 1.71 -10.46
CA LEU A 50 10.86 3.17 -10.56
C LEU A 50 9.40 3.69 -10.55
N PRO A 51 9.20 4.94 -10.09
CA PRO A 51 7.95 5.67 -10.31
C PRO A 51 7.49 5.62 -11.77
N GLY A 52 6.25 5.18 -12.00
CA GLY A 52 5.64 5.21 -13.33
C GLY A 52 5.12 6.60 -13.71
N PRO A 53 4.64 6.78 -14.96
CA PRO A 53 4.20 8.09 -15.47
C PRO A 53 3.04 8.74 -14.70
N ARG A 54 2.20 7.94 -14.02
CA ARG A 54 1.07 8.44 -13.22
C ARG A 54 1.35 8.42 -11.71
N TYR A 55 2.60 8.17 -11.34
CA TYR A 55 2.99 8.13 -9.94
C TYR A 55 2.89 9.53 -9.31
N TRP A 56 2.35 9.59 -8.10
CA TRP A 56 2.29 10.80 -7.29
C TRP A 56 2.66 10.46 -5.84
N GLN A 57 3.19 11.45 -5.13
CA GLN A 57 3.45 11.39 -3.69
C GLN A 57 2.92 12.66 -3.05
N GLN A 58 2.32 12.55 -1.87
CA GLN A 58 1.95 13.73 -1.11
C GLN A 58 3.18 14.40 -0.54
N ARG A 59 3.09 15.71 -0.33
CA ARG A 59 4.13 16.46 0.35
C ARG A 59 3.54 17.17 1.56
N ALA A 60 4.20 17.02 2.70
CA ALA A 60 3.92 17.78 3.90
C ALA A 60 5.21 18.48 4.34
N ASP A 61 5.18 19.80 4.33
CA ASP A 61 6.28 20.63 4.85
C ASP A 61 5.92 21.10 6.25
N TYR A 62 6.85 20.95 7.18
CA TYR A 62 6.65 21.21 8.61
C TYR A 62 7.51 22.40 9.06
N GLY A 63 6.87 23.37 9.70
CA GLY A 63 7.54 24.41 10.48
C GLY A 63 7.22 24.23 11.95
N ILE A 64 8.16 23.69 12.72
CA ILE A 64 8.00 23.44 14.16
C ILE A 64 8.85 24.43 14.93
N ARG A 65 8.22 25.20 15.82
CA ARG A 65 8.90 26.06 16.80
C ARG A 65 8.57 25.54 18.19
N ALA A 66 9.58 25.14 18.95
CA ALA A 66 9.41 24.64 20.30
C ALA A 66 10.36 25.35 21.28
N SER A 67 9.94 25.44 22.53
CA SER A 67 10.70 25.97 23.65
C SER A 67 10.65 24.95 24.78
N LEU A 68 11.80 24.72 25.40
CA LEU A 68 11.95 23.90 26.60
C LEU A 68 12.21 24.84 27.80
N ASP A 69 11.34 24.76 28.79
CA ASP A 69 11.55 25.34 30.11
C ASP A 69 12.09 24.24 31.04
N THR A 70 13.34 24.39 31.47
CA THR A 70 14.00 23.44 32.37
C THR A 70 13.64 23.64 33.83
N ALA A 71 13.11 24.81 34.23
CA ALA A 71 12.68 25.05 35.60
C ALA A 71 11.32 24.38 35.87
N THR A 72 10.44 24.37 34.86
CA THR A 72 9.10 23.75 34.94
C THR A 72 9.00 22.41 34.20
N HIS A 73 10.12 21.90 33.67
CA HIS A 73 10.20 20.67 32.88
C HIS A 73 9.16 20.58 31.74
N THR A 74 8.85 21.71 31.12
CA THR A 74 7.75 21.83 30.16
C THR A 74 8.29 22.14 28.77
N ILE A 75 7.81 21.39 27.76
CA ILE A 75 8.02 21.71 26.35
C ILE A 75 6.73 22.33 25.80
N THR A 76 6.83 23.51 25.22
CA THR A 76 5.74 24.17 24.50
C THR A 76 6.14 24.40 23.06
N GLY A 77 5.17 24.42 22.14
CA GLY A 77 5.50 24.66 20.74
C GLY A 77 4.30 25.01 19.88
N HIS A 78 4.62 25.50 18.70
CA HIS A 78 3.68 25.80 17.63
C HIS A 78 4.17 25.16 16.33
N GLU A 79 3.27 24.46 15.66
CA GLU A 79 3.54 23.78 14.40
C GLU A 79 2.70 24.39 13.28
N THR A 80 3.30 24.52 12.10
CA THR A 80 2.60 24.91 10.87
C THR A 80 2.89 23.87 9.82
N ILE A 81 1.84 23.21 9.33
CA ILE A 81 1.92 22.17 8.33
C ILE A 81 1.40 22.73 7.01
N ARG A 82 2.25 22.74 5.98
CA ARG A 82 1.82 23.03 4.61
C ARG A 82 1.70 21.72 3.84
N TYR A 83 0.47 21.30 3.63
CA TYR A 83 0.16 20.07 2.90
C TYR A 83 -0.11 20.37 1.42
N THR A 84 0.55 19.63 0.54
CA THR A 84 0.34 19.69 -0.91
C THR A 84 -0.26 18.36 -1.37
N ASN A 85 -1.50 18.41 -1.85
CA ASN A 85 -2.15 17.26 -2.47
C ASN A 85 -1.72 17.15 -3.93
N ASN A 86 -0.88 16.15 -4.23
CA ASN A 86 -0.45 15.83 -5.59
C ASN A 86 -1.31 14.70 -6.20
N SER A 87 -2.25 14.14 -5.44
CA SER A 87 -3.21 13.19 -5.98
C SER A 87 -4.10 13.85 -7.04
N PRO A 88 -4.46 13.13 -8.11
CA PRO A 88 -5.50 13.57 -9.04
C PRO A 88 -6.89 13.66 -8.37
N ASP A 89 -7.07 13.01 -7.21
CA ASP A 89 -8.34 12.99 -6.50
C ASP A 89 -8.45 14.16 -5.52
N THR A 90 -9.68 14.65 -5.33
CA THR A 90 -9.93 15.74 -4.38
C THR A 90 -9.86 15.24 -2.93
N LEU A 91 -8.92 15.77 -2.16
CA LEU A 91 -8.81 15.52 -0.73
C LEU A 91 -9.94 16.25 0.02
N ARG A 92 -10.81 15.50 0.72
CA ARG A 92 -11.93 16.05 1.50
C ARG A 92 -11.60 16.24 2.98
N TYR A 93 -10.72 15.41 3.51
CA TYR A 93 -10.35 15.38 4.92
C TYR A 93 -8.85 15.15 5.05
N LEU A 94 -8.23 15.81 6.03
CA LEU A 94 -6.87 15.54 6.44
C LEU A 94 -6.91 14.95 7.86
N TRP A 95 -6.34 13.77 8.01
CA TRP A 95 -6.19 13.11 9.31
C TRP A 95 -4.81 13.45 9.87
N LEU A 96 -4.78 13.89 11.12
CA LEU A 96 -3.54 14.15 11.85
C LEU A 96 -3.50 13.23 13.06
N GLN A 97 -2.35 12.59 13.27
CA GLN A 97 -2.06 11.88 14.50
C GLN A 97 -1.38 12.84 15.46
N VAL A 98 -1.96 13.01 16.64
CA VAL A 98 -1.38 13.79 17.74
C VAL A 98 -1.28 12.87 18.94
N ASP A 99 -0.06 12.63 19.41
CA ASP A 99 0.17 11.78 20.57
C ASP A 99 -0.15 12.56 21.85
N GLN A 100 -0.83 11.90 22.78
CA GLN A 100 -1.14 12.51 24.08
C GLN A 100 0.09 12.52 24.98
N ASN A 101 0.14 13.48 25.90
CA ASN A 101 1.11 13.43 26.99
C ASN A 101 0.72 12.30 27.97
N ILE A 102 1.29 11.12 27.74
CA ILE A 102 1.08 9.91 28.56
C ILE A 102 1.76 9.96 29.93
N TYR A 103 2.59 10.97 30.18
CA TYR A 103 3.32 11.14 31.45
C TYR A 103 2.57 12.03 32.45
N ARG A 104 1.49 12.71 32.04
CA ARG A 104 0.62 13.40 33.02
C ARG A 104 -0.03 12.39 33.97
N THR A 105 -0.11 12.76 35.25
CA THR A 105 -0.65 11.91 36.33
C THR A 105 -2.12 11.55 36.13
N ASP A 106 -2.89 12.39 35.43
CA ASP A 106 -4.30 12.18 35.07
C ASP A 106 -4.48 11.66 33.63
N SER A 107 -3.39 11.22 32.97
CA SER A 107 -3.48 10.66 31.63
C SER A 107 -4.14 9.28 31.64
N ARG A 108 -4.73 8.90 30.49
CA ARG A 108 -5.25 7.53 30.30
C ARG A 108 -4.14 6.48 30.46
N GLY A 109 -2.91 6.81 30.06
CA GLY A 109 -1.74 5.97 30.23
C GLY A 109 -1.43 5.71 31.72
N ALA A 110 -1.52 6.73 32.56
CA ALA A 110 -1.34 6.58 34.01
C ALA A 110 -2.44 5.73 34.67
N ALA A 111 -3.68 5.79 34.16
CA ALA A 111 -4.80 5.01 34.70
C ALA A 111 -4.73 3.51 34.38
N ILE A 112 -4.10 3.12 33.27
CA ILE A 112 -4.06 1.72 32.80
C ILE A 112 -2.73 1.01 33.09
N ASN A 113 -1.64 1.77 33.26
CA ASN A 113 -0.33 1.19 33.53
C ASN A 113 -0.08 1.11 35.04
N PRO A 114 0.43 -0.03 35.55
CA PRO A 114 0.86 -0.11 36.95
C PRO A 114 2.07 0.80 37.17
N THR A 115 2.21 1.37 38.38
CA THR A 115 3.17 2.44 38.67
C THR A 115 4.65 2.05 38.52
N ASP A 116 4.96 0.76 38.49
CA ASP A 116 6.29 0.19 38.29
C ASP A 116 6.58 -0.18 36.82
N ALA A 117 5.62 0.00 35.91
CA ALA A 117 5.84 -0.26 34.49
C ALA A 117 6.85 0.73 33.90
N ARG A 118 7.68 0.26 32.96
CA ARG A 118 8.63 1.09 32.21
C ARG A 118 8.02 2.28 31.46
N PHE A 119 6.71 2.25 31.21
CA PHE A 119 5.94 3.31 30.57
C PHE A 119 4.95 3.99 31.53
N ALA A 120 5.02 3.67 32.82
CA ALA A 120 4.29 4.40 33.83
C ALA A 120 4.92 5.78 33.98
N GLY A 121 4.09 6.83 34.07
CA GLY A 121 4.56 8.19 34.27
C GLY A 121 5.17 8.47 35.65
N ALA A 122 5.35 7.43 36.49
CA ALA A 122 5.91 7.55 37.82
C ALA A 122 7.38 8.00 37.74
N GLY A 123 7.64 9.27 38.07
CA GLY A 123 8.98 9.87 38.09
C GLY A 123 9.23 10.95 37.03
N PHE A 124 8.28 11.24 36.14
CA PHE A 124 8.39 12.28 35.10
C PHE A 124 7.57 13.55 35.44
N VAL A 125 7.54 13.95 36.72
CA VAL A 125 6.75 15.09 37.22
C VAL A 125 7.64 16.29 37.50
#